data_AF-A0A7Y7N7N4-F1
#
_entry.id   AF-A0A7Y7N7N4-F1
#
_cell.length_a   1.000
_cell.length_b   1.000
_cell.length_c   1.000
_cell.angle_alpha   90.00
_cell.angle_beta   90.00
_cell.angle_gamma   90.00
#
_symmetry.space_group_name_H-M   'P 1'
#
loop_
_entity.id
_entity.type
_entity.pdbx_description
1 polymer ?
#
loop_
_entity_poly.entity_id
_entity_poly.type
_entity_poly.pdbx_seq_one_letter_code
_entity_poly.pdbx_strand_id
1 'polypeptide(L)'
;MRSIIIELLITALVLTATLSYGATADHVGIVKAMAGEVVITRNDHTMKAAPNMKLREGDIVQTGPDGKAGLILEDDTVISMGFNTRIAIKSFLFQPNDKKLSLIARIFQGTVSFVSGQIARLAPHLVHIETPTATVGLRGTHVLIQVD
;
A
#
# COMPACT_ATOMS: atom_id res chain seq x y z
N MET A 1 53.58 -18.64 12.39
CA MET A 1 52.30 -19.20 12.84
C MET A 1 51.40 -18.20 13.57
N ARG A 2 51.91 -17.29 14.42
CA ARG A 2 51.06 -16.28 15.12
C ARG A 2 50.40 -15.25 14.18
N SER A 3 51.06 -14.86 13.09
CA SER A 3 50.53 -13.88 12.13
C SER A 3 49.43 -14.45 11.20
N ILE A 4 49.49 -15.76 10.89
CA ILE A 4 48.50 -16.44 10.03
C ILE A 4 47.15 -16.58 10.75
N ILE A 5 47.16 -16.77 12.08
CA ILE A 5 45.94 -16.87 12.90
C ILE A 5 45.22 -15.53 12.99
N ILE A 6 45.96 -14.42 13.00
CA ILE A 6 45.38 -13.06 13.05
C ILE A 6 44.76 -12.68 11.70
N GLU A 7 45.41 -13.01 10.57
CA GLU A 7 44.84 -12.77 9.24
C GLU A 7 43.59 -13.63 8.96
N LEU A 8 43.56 -14.87 9.45
CA LEU A 8 42.38 -15.74 9.38
C LEU A 8 41.21 -15.23 10.25
N LEU A 9 41.52 -14.59 11.38
CA LEU A 9 40.50 -13.99 12.27
C LEU A 9 39.90 -12.71 11.69
N ILE A 10 40.69 -11.92 10.96
CA ILE A 10 40.25 -10.66 10.32
C ILE A 10 39.41 -10.96 9.07
N THR A 11 39.76 -11.98 8.28
CA THR A 11 38.95 -12.40 7.13
C THR A 11 37.60 -13.00 7.54
N ALA A 12 37.52 -13.68 8.70
CA ALA A 12 36.26 -14.17 9.24
C ALA A 12 35.33 -13.06 9.75
N LEU A 13 35.86 -11.93 10.22
CA LEU A 13 35.07 -10.80 10.72
C LEU A 13 34.47 -9.93 9.59
N VAL A 14 35.09 -9.93 8.41
CA VAL A 14 34.59 -9.17 7.24
C VAL A 14 33.45 -9.91 6.52
N LEU A 15 33.33 -11.22 6.70
CA LEU A 15 32.31 -12.04 6.03
C LEU A 15 30.93 -12.04 6.74
N THR A 16 30.86 -11.57 7.98
CA THR A 16 29.58 -11.48 8.74
C THR A 16 28.82 -10.17 8.53
N ALA A 17 29.29 -9.27 7.66
CA ALA A 17 28.52 -8.14 7.16
C ALA A 17 27.52 -8.60 6.06
N THR A 18 26.76 -9.66 6.34
CA THR A 18 25.66 -10.10 5.49
C THR A 18 24.54 -9.07 5.57
N LEU A 19 24.45 -8.24 4.51
CA LEU A 19 23.22 -7.85 3.84
C LEU A 19 22.04 -7.50 4.76
N SER A 20 22.12 -6.37 5.44
CA SER A 20 20.91 -5.62 5.79
C SER A 20 20.45 -4.85 4.56
N TYR A 21 19.87 -5.57 3.58
CA TYR A 21 19.00 -4.94 2.58
C TYR A 21 17.73 -4.56 3.34
N GLY A 22 17.76 -3.39 3.98
CA GLY A 22 16.54 -2.73 4.40
C GLY A 22 15.78 -2.42 3.12
N ALA A 23 14.91 -3.34 2.70
CA ALA A 23 13.84 -3.01 1.79
C ALA A 23 13.15 -1.80 2.41
N THR A 24 13.40 -0.62 1.85
CA THR A 24 12.54 0.53 2.05
C THR A 24 11.18 0.00 1.70
N ALA A 25 10.36 -0.25 2.71
CA ALA A 25 9.03 -0.73 2.50
C ALA A 25 8.32 0.47 1.88
N ASP A 26 8.29 0.48 0.55
CA ASP A 26 7.91 1.65 -0.22
C ASP A 26 6.54 2.11 0.27
N HIS A 27 6.57 3.35 0.72
CA HIS A 27 5.38 4.02 1.21
C HIS A 27 4.48 4.25 0.01
N VAL A 28 3.24 3.78 0.09
CA VAL A 28 2.28 3.89 -1.02
C VAL A 28 1.30 5.05 -0.84
N GLY A 29 1.23 5.61 0.37
CA GLY A 29 0.28 6.65 0.73
C GLY A 29 0.01 6.73 2.22
N ILE A 30 -0.84 7.65 2.64
CA ILE A 30 -1.19 7.91 4.04
C ILE A 30 -2.68 7.72 4.33
N VAL A 31 -2.98 7.41 5.60
CA VAL A 31 -4.31 7.66 6.17
C VAL A 31 -4.43 9.16 6.44
N LYS A 32 -5.14 9.88 5.57
CA LYS A 32 -5.27 11.35 5.69
C LYS A 32 -6.26 11.75 6.78
N ALA A 33 -7.41 11.08 6.82
CA ALA A 33 -8.47 11.37 7.77
C ALA A 33 -9.15 10.06 8.18
N MET A 34 -9.67 10.01 9.41
CA MET A 34 -10.44 8.88 9.89
C MET A 34 -11.41 9.29 11.00
N ALA A 35 -12.49 8.54 11.14
CA ALA A 35 -13.44 8.62 12.23
C ALA A 35 -13.90 7.20 12.59
N GLY A 36 -14.27 6.98 13.85
CA GLY A 36 -14.67 5.66 14.34
C GLY A 36 -13.53 4.63 14.29
N GLU A 37 -13.89 3.35 14.23
CA GLU A 37 -12.91 2.27 14.16
C GLU A 37 -12.31 2.12 12.76
N VAL A 38 -10.98 2.24 12.66
CA VAL A 38 -10.20 1.93 11.45
C VAL A 38 -8.97 1.15 11.85
N VAL A 39 -8.74 0.02 11.19
CA VAL A 39 -7.56 -0.84 11.41
C VAL A 39 -6.85 -1.11 10.10
N ILE A 40 -5.55 -1.35 10.19
CA ILE A 40 -4.68 -1.75 9.08
C ILE A 40 -4.13 -3.13 9.45
N THR A 41 -4.24 -4.09 8.54
CA THR A 41 -3.57 -5.38 8.65
C THR A 41 -2.42 -5.42 7.66
N ARG A 42 -1.21 -5.69 8.18
CA ARG A 42 0.05 -5.74 7.41
C ARG A 42 0.80 -6.99 7.82
N ASN A 43 1.12 -7.87 6.87
CA ASN A 43 1.82 -9.14 7.14
C ASN A 43 1.22 -9.91 8.32
N ASP A 44 -0.11 -10.09 8.31
CA ASP A 44 -0.91 -10.73 9.37
C ASP A 44 -0.93 -10.01 10.74
N HIS A 45 -0.32 -8.84 10.85
CA HIS A 45 -0.37 -8.01 12.06
C HIS A 45 -1.42 -6.91 11.89
N THR A 46 -2.45 -6.92 12.74
CA THR A 46 -3.47 -5.87 12.78
C THR A 46 -3.07 -4.77 13.76
N MET A 47 -3.16 -3.53 13.32
CA MET A 47 -2.84 -2.33 14.09
C MET A 47 -3.93 -1.28 13.89
N LYS A 48 -4.21 -0.48 14.94
CA LYS A 48 -5.15 0.65 14.80
C LYS A 48 -4.55 1.69 13.86
N ALA A 49 -5.37 2.18 12.93
CA ALA A 49 -4.97 3.28 12.08
C ALA A 49 -4.87 4.57 12.90
N ALA A 50 -4.02 5.48 12.45
CA ALA A 50 -3.92 6.84 12.98
C ALA A 50 -3.81 7.84 11.82
N PRO A 51 -4.21 9.10 12.01
CA PRO A 51 -3.95 10.14 11.01
C PRO A 51 -2.46 10.26 10.67
N ASN A 52 -2.16 10.49 9.39
CA ASN A 52 -0.82 10.51 8.79
C ASN A 52 -0.04 9.19 8.90
N MET A 53 -0.69 8.09 9.30
CA MET A 53 -0.05 6.78 9.30
C MET A 53 0.25 6.33 7.87
N LYS A 54 1.45 5.79 7.68
CA LYS A 54 1.94 5.31 6.39
C LYS A 54 1.33 3.96 6.01
N LEU A 55 0.73 3.91 4.84
CA LEU A 55 0.35 2.72 4.12
C LEU A 55 1.55 2.15 3.36
N ARG A 56 1.47 0.85 3.10
CA ARG A 56 2.44 0.08 2.31
C ARG A 56 1.71 -0.84 1.34
N GLU A 57 2.42 -1.30 0.32
CA GLU A 57 1.91 -2.36 -0.56
C GLU A 57 1.62 -3.62 0.28
N GLY A 58 0.49 -4.26 -0.01
CA GLY A 58 -0.03 -5.41 0.74
C GLY A 58 -0.90 -5.05 1.94
N ASP A 59 -1.01 -3.78 2.32
CA ASP A 59 -1.86 -3.37 3.44
C ASP A 59 -3.35 -3.62 3.15
N ILE A 60 -4.05 -4.10 4.17
CA ILE A 60 -5.50 -4.21 4.19
C ILE A 60 -6.04 -3.17 5.17
N VAL A 61 -6.78 -2.19 4.68
CA VAL A 61 -7.48 -1.20 5.51
C VAL A 61 -8.92 -1.65 5.73
N GLN A 62 -9.38 -1.60 6.98
CA GLN A 62 -10.72 -1.99 7.37
C GLN A 62 -11.36 -0.91 8.24
N THR A 63 -12.61 -0.59 7.96
CA THR A 63 -13.45 0.28 8.79
C THR A 63 -14.51 -0.54 9.50
N GLY A 64 -14.80 -0.17 10.76
CA GLY A 64 -15.88 -0.75 11.54
C GLY A 64 -17.27 -0.17 11.18
N PRO A 65 -18.31 -0.49 11.98
CA PRO A 65 -19.68 -0.01 11.75
C PRO A 65 -19.86 1.51 11.85
N ASP A 66 -19.02 2.19 12.64
CA ASP A 66 -18.95 3.65 12.77
C ASP A 66 -17.74 4.24 12.03
N GLY A 67 -16.95 3.37 11.39
CA GLY A 67 -15.66 3.69 10.80
C GLY A 67 -15.78 4.40 9.46
N LYS A 68 -14.93 5.40 9.25
CA LYS A 68 -14.69 6.05 7.95
C LYS A 68 -13.21 6.34 7.81
N ALA A 69 -12.68 6.21 6.60
CA ALA A 69 -11.29 6.52 6.32
C ALA A 69 -11.13 7.24 4.99
N GLY A 70 -10.25 8.24 4.96
CA GLY A 70 -9.79 8.90 3.74
C GLY A 70 -8.30 8.63 3.57
N LEU A 71 -7.93 7.98 2.47
CA LEU A 71 -6.56 7.65 2.10
C LEU A 71 -6.12 8.53 0.94
N ILE A 72 -4.85 8.95 0.97
CA ILE A 72 -4.20 9.62 -0.16
C ILE A 72 -2.97 8.81 -0.52
N LEU A 73 -2.88 8.35 -1.76
CA LEU A 73 -1.72 7.64 -2.28
C LEU A 73 -0.67 8.62 -2.83
N GLU A 74 0.56 8.14 -3.02
CA GLU A 74 1.67 8.98 -3.52
C GLU A 74 1.44 9.52 -4.94
N ASP A 75 0.54 8.92 -5.72
CA ASP A 75 0.16 9.40 -7.05
C ASP A 75 -1.01 10.40 -7.01
N ASP A 76 -1.36 10.91 -5.83
CA ASP A 76 -2.53 11.77 -5.55
C ASP A 76 -3.89 11.07 -5.71
N THR A 77 -3.94 9.74 -5.85
CA THR A 77 -5.21 9.00 -5.77
C THR A 77 -5.83 9.18 -4.39
N VAL A 78 -7.13 9.51 -4.36
CA VAL A 78 -7.90 9.66 -3.13
C VAL A 78 -8.90 8.51 -3.02
N ILE A 79 -8.84 7.78 -1.90
CA ILE A 79 -9.75 6.68 -1.60
C ILE A 79 -10.52 7.02 -0.33
N SER A 80 -11.84 7.16 -0.45
CA SER A 80 -12.72 7.38 0.69
C SER A 80 -13.51 6.11 0.98
N MET A 81 -13.45 5.64 2.21
CA MET A 81 -14.06 4.40 2.69
C MET A 81 -15.22 4.73 3.63
N GLY A 82 -16.37 4.08 3.39
CA GLY A 82 -17.52 4.12 4.28
C GLY A 82 -17.39 3.16 5.47
N PHE A 83 -18.51 2.88 6.13
CA PHE A 83 -18.61 1.89 7.20
C PHE A 83 -18.42 0.47 6.67
N ASN A 84 -18.01 -0.46 7.54
CA ASN A 84 -17.88 -1.90 7.25
C ASN A 84 -17.10 -2.21 5.96
N THR A 85 -16.14 -1.38 5.60
CA THR A 85 -15.43 -1.44 4.32
C THR A 85 -14.09 -2.12 4.50
N ARG A 86 -13.72 -3.01 3.58
CA ARG A 86 -12.42 -3.67 3.55
C ARG A 86 -11.78 -3.54 2.18
N ILE A 87 -10.61 -2.90 2.14
CA ILE A 87 -9.83 -2.70 0.90
C ILE A 87 -8.38 -3.18 1.11
N ALA A 88 -7.80 -3.83 0.11
CA ALA A 88 -6.38 -4.12 0.03
C ALA A 88 -5.70 -3.27 -1.04
N ILE A 89 -4.53 -2.74 -0.73
CA ILE A 89 -3.63 -2.15 -1.73
C ILE A 89 -2.70 -3.26 -2.19
N LYS A 90 -3.10 -4.02 -3.23
CA LYS A 90 -2.37 -5.21 -3.67
C LYS A 90 -1.07 -4.88 -4.38
N SER A 91 -1.08 -3.85 -5.21
CA SER A 91 0.12 -3.35 -5.88
C SER A 91 0.06 -1.84 -5.98
N PHE A 92 1.15 -1.18 -5.66
CA PHE A 92 1.33 0.23 -5.89
C PHE A 92 2.78 0.54 -6.24
N LEU A 93 2.99 1.02 -7.45
CA LEU A 93 4.30 1.47 -7.92
C LEU A 93 4.12 2.80 -8.63
N PHE A 94 4.82 3.83 -8.17
CA PHE A 94 4.74 5.16 -8.75
C PHE A 94 6.15 5.75 -8.98
N GLN A 95 6.74 5.38 -10.11
CA GLN A 95 8.03 5.88 -10.58
C GLN A 95 7.86 6.40 -12.02
N PRO A 96 7.34 7.64 -12.19
CA PRO A 96 7.01 8.19 -13.51
C PRO A 96 8.22 8.33 -14.43
N ASN A 97 9.40 8.65 -13.88
CA ASN A 97 10.64 8.78 -14.64
C ASN A 97 11.09 7.44 -15.27
N ASP A 98 10.86 6.33 -14.56
CA ASP A 98 11.25 4.98 -14.99
C ASP A 98 10.11 4.24 -15.71
N LYS A 99 8.97 4.91 -15.97
CA LYS A 99 7.73 4.31 -16.52
C LYS A 99 7.23 3.09 -15.75
N LYS A 100 7.58 3.01 -14.47
CA LYS A 100 7.18 1.95 -13.55
C LYS A 100 5.97 2.43 -12.78
N LEU A 101 4.79 2.08 -13.29
CA LEU A 101 3.51 2.53 -12.78
C LEU A 101 2.60 1.32 -12.56
N SER A 102 1.93 1.24 -11.42
CA SER A 102 0.94 0.20 -11.12
C SER A 102 0.06 0.65 -9.97
N LEU A 103 -1.26 0.46 -10.09
CA LEU A 103 -2.19 0.59 -8.97
C LEU A 103 -3.24 -0.50 -9.09
N ILE A 104 -3.15 -1.49 -8.20
CA ILE A 104 -4.14 -2.55 -8.06
C ILE A 104 -4.68 -2.49 -6.64
N ALA A 105 -5.95 -2.12 -6.51
CA ALA A 105 -6.66 -2.17 -5.25
C ALA A 105 -7.77 -3.22 -5.32
N ARG A 106 -8.02 -3.94 -4.23
CA ARG A 106 -9.10 -4.91 -4.13
C ARG A 106 -10.07 -4.51 -3.03
N ILE A 107 -11.34 -4.32 -3.40
CA ILE A 107 -12.42 -4.06 -2.47
C ILE A 107 -13.08 -5.41 -2.17
N PHE A 108 -13.10 -5.81 -0.90
CA PHE A 108 -13.74 -7.06 -0.49
C PHE A 108 -15.22 -6.86 -0.17
N GLN A 109 -15.55 -5.73 0.47
CA GLN A 109 -16.90 -5.37 0.91
C GLN A 109 -16.95 -3.87 1.26
N GLY A 110 -18.17 -3.34 1.34
CA GLY A 110 -18.47 -1.98 1.75
C GLY A 110 -18.54 -0.99 0.59
N THR A 111 -18.46 0.30 0.92
CA THR A 111 -18.59 1.39 -0.05
C THR A 111 -17.30 2.20 -0.13
N VAL A 112 -16.78 2.35 -1.35
CA VAL A 112 -15.56 3.10 -1.64
C VAL A 112 -15.83 4.12 -2.72
N SER A 113 -15.44 5.37 -2.46
CA SER A 113 -15.30 6.40 -3.48
C SER A 113 -13.83 6.52 -3.86
N PHE A 114 -13.52 6.36 -5.14
CA PHE A 114 -12.18 6.39 -5.67
C PHE A 114 -12.04 7.53 -6.68
N VAL A 115 -11.13 8.46 -6.41
CA VAL A 115 -10.76 9.55 -7.31
C VAL A 115 -9.36 9.28 -7.84
N SER A 116 -9.25 9.08 -9.14
CA SER A 116 -8.01 8.66 -9.78
C SER A 116 -6.92 9.73 -9.75
N GLY A 117 -5.70 9.33 -9.39
CA GLY A 117 -4.50 10.16 -9.41
C GLY A 117 -3.75 10.14 -10.75
N GLN A 118 -2.45 10.39 -10.66
CA GLN A 118 -1.54 10.54 -11.78
C GLN A 118 -1.33 9.24 -12.57
N ILE A 119 -1.35 8.06 -11.94
CA ILE A 119 -1.17 6.78 -12.67
C ILE A 119 -2.29 6.60 -13.70
N ALA A 120 -3.54 6.91 -13.35
CA ALA A 120 -4.66 6.78 -14.29
C ALA A 120 -4.55 7.73 -15.49
N ARG A 121 -3.84 8.85 -15.35
CA ARG A 121 -3.59 9.80 -16.44
C ARG A 121 -2.43 9.34 -17.33
N LEU A 122 -1.34 8.87 -16.72
CA LEU A 122 -0.11 8.48 -17.42
C LEU A 122 -0.23 7.08 -18.06
N ALA A 123 -0.86 6.15 -17.36
CA ALA A 123 -1.00 4.75 -17.74
C ALA A 123 -2.35 4.18 -17.25
N PRO A 124 -3.48 4.58 -17.86
CA PRO A 124 -4.82 4.16 -17.44
C PRO A 124 -5.04 2.65 -17.41
N HIS A 125 -4.33 1.90 -18.25
CA HIS A 125 -4.39 0.45 -18.32
C HIS A 125 -3.64 -0.25 -17.17
N LEU A 126 -3.00 0.50 -16.27
CA LEU A 126 -2.28 -0.02 -15.10
C LEU A 126 -3.01 0.30 -13.79
N VAL A 127 -4.21 0.88 -13.87
CA VAL A 127 -5.10 1.12 -12.72
C VAL A 127 -6.27 0.16 -12.76
N HIS A 128 -6.33 -0.73 -11.77
CA HIS A 128 -7.38 -1.75 -11.64
C HIS A 128 -7.97 -1.73 -10.24
N ILE A 129 -9.29 -1.75 -10.17
CA ILE A 129 -10.04 -2.02 -8.95
C ILE A 129 -10.69 -3.40 -9.08
N GLU A 130 -10.24 -4.34 -8.27
CA GLU A 130 -10.81 -5.68 -8.16
C GLU A 130 -11.95 -5.69 -7.13
N THR A 131 -13.05 -6.36 -7.47
CA THR A 131 -14.10 -6.76 -6.52
C THR A 131 -14.28 -8.28 -6.61
N PRO A 132 -15.08 -8.92 -5.73
CA PRO A 132 -15.30 -10.37 -5.81
C PRO A 132 -15.91 -10.82 -7.14
N THR A 133 -16.67 -9.95 -7.81
CA THR A 133 -17.46 -10.27 -9.00
C THR A 133 -16.96 -9.59 -10.28
N ALA A 134 -16.10 -8.58 -10.19
CA ALA A 134 -15.67 -7.80 -11.35
C ALA A 134 -14.28 -7.20 -11.19
N THR A 135 -13.72 -6.71 -12.30
CA THR A 135 -12.54 -5.84 -12.31
C THR A 135 -12.89 -4.57 -13.09
N VAL A 136 -12.64 -3.42 -12.48
CA VAL A 136 -12.91 -2.09 -13.04
C VAL A 136 -11.58 -1.45 -13.44
N GLY A 137 -11.39 -1.19 -14.74
CA GLY A 137 -10.27 -0.39 -15.24
C GLY A 137 -10.63 1.10 -15.20
N LEU A 138 -9.71 1.96 -14.76
CA LEU A 138 -9.95 3.40 -14.61
C LEU A 138 -9.16 4.23 -15.63
N ARG A 139 -9.87 5.09 -16.37
CA ARG A 139 -9.29 5.98 -17.40
C ARG A 139 -9.44 7.47 -17.05
N GLY A 140 -9.12 7.84 -15.81
CA GLY A 140 -9.21 9.23 -15.33
C GLY A 140 -10.64 9.62 -14.94
N THR A 141 -11.15 9.05 -13.84
CA THR A 141 -12.55 9.20 -13.44
C THR A 141 -12.70 9.09 -11.93
N HIS A 142 -13.77 9.68 -11.42
CA HIS A 142 -14.27 9.46 -10.06
C HIS A 142 -15.34 8.36 -10.11
N VAL A 143 -15.13 7.28 -9.36
CA VAL A 143 -16.08 6.17 -9.29
C VAL A 143 -16.52 5.93 -7.85
N LEU A 144 -17.76 5.50 -7.68
CA LEU A 144 -18.29 4.98 -6.43
C LEU A 144 -18.58 3.49 -6.61
N ILE A 145 -18.03 2.67 -5.74
CA ILE A 145 -18.09 1.22 -5.81
C ILE A 145 -18.70 0.71 -4.50
N GLN A 146 -19.76 -0.07 -4.61
CA GLN A 146 -20.37 -0.79 -3.49
C GLN A 146 -20.25 -2.28 -3.74
N VAL A 147 -19.83 -3.00 -2.71
CA VAL A 147 -19.77 -4.46 -2.67
C VAL A 147 -20.47 -4.90 -1.40
N ASP A 148 -21.48 -5.76 -1.54
CA ASP A 148 -22.26 -6.30 -0.42
C ASP A 148 -21.61 -7.54 0.20
#